data_AF-A0A0F9AUQ4-F1
#
_entry.id   AF-A0A0F9AUQ4-F1
#
_cell.length_a   1.000
_cell.length_b   1.000
_cell.length_c   1.000
_cell.angle_alpha   90.00
_cell.angle_beta   90.00
_cell.angle_gamma   90.00
#
_symmetry.space_group_name_H-M   'P 1'
#
loop_
_entity.id
_entity.type
_entity.pdbx_description
1 polymer ?
#
loop_
_entity_poly.entity_id
_entity_poly.type
_entity_poly.pdbx_seq_one_letter_code
_entity_poly.pdbx_strand_id
1 'polypeptide(L)'
;MLESFAKKKLSMKKYNFFNKNLIFAFLIFSVSIFAEDTKDAKKLTTLKANEFTINYDSVSIIEYIQFVSKVCSVNFIYTAADLNFTISITSKEPITKQSVMSSLMQVLRANGLYLVEDGSSIIISKSEDIIEAAPIVEKGTKDIKNPIITRIFSINNVSPEAVFTIIKAMVSKTALIELLTPTRQLILTDVVTNVEKITQLIENLDRAKSPLVIETYTITANASSTLISLAKEIMSPMIAGNPYLLIPQDSTRKIFIVSTPALATKTLSVFKSLDIKPEAEVKTLENQQIFIYKPVNRTQKDLKNALEDISSNLKKDGMPQAGLIEAIDNMKWISETNSFVFSATDATIAKLQKVLQGLDTPVSKEPSFFLYNLRYVSGDKIEDDLDELASKFKDQDVKDQNLLDVL
;
A
#
# COMPACT_ATOMS: atom_id res chain seq x y z
N MET A 1 -13.98 -63.55 -45.36
CA MET A 1 -15.42 -63.39 -45.04
C MET A 1 -15.65 -64.17 -43.75
N LEU A 2 -15.22 -63.55 -42.65
CA LEU A 2 -16.07 -63.04 -41.55
C LEU A 2 -16.16 -64.11 -40.45
N GLU A 3 -15.24 -64.11 -39.47
CA GLU A 3 -15.24 -63.29 -38.24
C GLU A 3 -16.01 -64.00 -37.11
N SER A 4 -15.61 -64.03 -35.84
CA SER A 4 -14.50 -63.41 -35.12
C SER A 4 -14.44 -64.01 -33.70
N PHE A 5 -13.33 -64.68 -33.41
CA PHE A 5 -12.43 -64.39 -32.28
C PHE A 5 -13.03 -63.86 -30.96
N ALA A 6 -13.04 -64.70 -29.92
CA ALA A 6 -12.30 -64.48 -28.66
C ALA A 6 -12.54 -65.65 -27.68
N LYS A 7 -11.45 -66.34 -27.38
CA LYS A 7 -11.36 -67.60 -26.64
C LYS A 7 -11.67 -67.38 -25.14
N LYS A 8 -12.66 -68.10 -24.60
CA LYS A 8 -12.88 -68.26 -23.14
C LYS A 8 -12.97 -69.75 -22.82
N LYS A 9 -12.34 -70.15 -21.71
CA LYS A 9 -12.21 -71.49 -21.08
C LYS A 9 -11.07 -72.41 -21.53
N LEU A 10 -10.12 -72.62 -20.62
CA LEU A 10 -9.64 -73.87 -19.97
C LEU A 10 -8.25 -73.51 -19.37
N SER A 11 -7.74 -73.98 -18.24
CA SER A 11 -8.14 -75.01 -17.29
C SER A 11 -7.21 -74.89 -16.06
N MET A 12 -7.80 -75.16 -14.90
CA MET A 12 -7.25 -75.63 -13.63
C MET A 12 -5.75 -75.89 -13.39
N LYS A 13 -5.36 -75.56 -12.13
CA LYS A 13 -4.44 -76.28 -11.20
C LYS A 13 -2.93 -76.04 -11.45
N LYS A 14 -2.06 -75.77 -10.47
CA LYS A 14 -2.06 -75.94 -9.00
C LYS A 14 -0.91 -75.11 -8.38
N TYR A 15 -1.17 -74.65 -7.14
CA TYR A 15 -0.23 -74.48 -6.01
C TYR A 15 0.89 -73.44 -6.10
N ASN A 16 0.65 -72.30 -5.43
CA ASN A 16 1.65 -71.32 -5.05
C ASN A 16 2.66 -71.89 -4.03
N PHE A 17 3.93 -71.66 -4.33
CA PHE A 17 5.10 -71.91 -3.51
C PHE A 17 5.65 -70.54 -3.05
N PHE A 18 5.93 -70.44 -1.74
CA PHE A 18 6.92 -69.55 -1.08
C PHE A 18 6.75 -68.02 -1.02
N ASN A 19 6.49 -67.50 0.19
CA ASN A 19 7.50 -66.93 1.13
C ASN A 19 6.79 -66.58 2.47
N LYS A 20 7.09 -67.11 3.67
CA LYS A 20 8.33 -67.20 4.49
C LYS A 20 8.95 -65.81 4.72
N ASN A 21 8.98 -65.25 5.93
CA ASN A 21 9.79 -65.62 7.12
C ASN A 21 9.19 -64.93 8.38
N LEU A 22 8.92 -65.49 9.57
CA LEU A 22 9.40 -66.68 10.31
C LEU A 22 10.93 -66.58 10.58
N ILE A 23 11.52 -66.52 11.78
CA ILE A 23 11.11 -66.87 13.15
C ILE A 23 12.18 -66.34 14.14
N PHE A 24 11.73 -66.09 15.38
CA PHE A 24 12.35 -66.23 16.70
C PHE A 24 13.64 -65.52 17.17
N ALA A 25 13.44 -64.87 18.31
CA ALA A 25 14.27 -64.79 19.51
C ALA A 25 15.19 -65.99 19.81
N PHE A 26 16.42 -65.72 20.24
CA PHE A 26 16.90 -65.99 21.61
C PHE A 26 18.31 -65.43 21.86
N LEU A 27 18.63 -65.25 23.16
CA LEU A 27 19.94 -64.96 23.79
C LEU A 27 20.43 -63.51 23.92
N ILE A 28 19.90 -62.83 24.93
CA ILE A 28 20.59 -62.34 26.15
C ILE A 28 22.13 -62.55 26.14
N PHE A 29 22.95 -61.49 26.27
CA PHE A 29 23.85 -61.22 27.41
C PHE A 29 24.82 -60.06 27.11
N SER A 30 24.89 -59.09 28.04
CA SER A 30 25.99 -58.13 28.28
C SER A 30 26.26 -57.08 27.18
N VAL A 31 26.29 -55.76 27.39
CA VAL A 31 26.59 -54.93 28.55
C VAL A 31 25.89 -53.57 28.36
N SER A 32 25.07 -53.16 29.32
CA SER A 32 25.04 -51.75 29.75
C SER A 32 26.10 -51.61 30.84
N ILE A 33 26.79 -50.44 30.87
CA ILE A 33 28.02 -50.06 31.60
C ILE A 33 29.21 -50.03 30.61
N PHE A 34 29.49 -48.92 29.93
CA PHE A 34 30.04 -47.70 30.52
C PHE A 34 29.34 -46.45 29.98
N ALA A 35 28.82 -45.64 30.89
CA ALA A 35 28.68 -44.22 30.68
C ALA A 35 30.04 -43.59 30.96
N GLU A 36 30.77 -43.20 29.92
CA GLU A 36 31.82 -42.19 30.06
C GLU A 36 32.08 -41.51 28.71
N ASP A 37 31.87 -40.20 28.73
CA ASP A 37 32.36 -39.17 27.82
C ASP A 37 32.19 -39.36 26.30
N THR A 38 31.07 -38.84 25.77
CA THR A 38 31.09 -38.06 24.51
C THR A 38 29.96 -37.03 24.55
N LYS A 39 30.27 -35.83 25.06
CA LYS A 39 29.44 -34.63 24.92
C LYS A 39 29.44 -34.12 23.46
N ASP A 40 29.06 -34.92 22.46
CA ASP A 40 29.10 -34.43 21.06
C ASP A 40 28.09 -35.06 20.08
N ALA A 41 26.94 -35.55 20.57
CA ALA A 41 25.91 -36.12 19.70
C ALA A 41 24.50 -35.55 19.95
N LYS A 42 24.36 -34.23 19.92
CA LYS A 42 23.03 -33.60 19.73
C LYS A 42 23.10 -32.22 19.09
N LYS A 43 23.48 -32.19 17.81
CA LYS A 43 23.17 -31.07 16.90
C LYS A 43 23.06 -31.58 15.45
N LEU A 44 22.11 -32.49 15.18
CA LEU A 44 21.63 -32.68 13.80
C LEU A 44 20.80 -31.44 13.43
N THR A 45 21.53 -30.41 13.03
CA THR A 45 21.01 -29.26 12.30
C THR A 45 20.64 -29.78 10.92
N THR A 46 19.41 -29.56 10.48
CA THR A 46 19.04 -29.66 9.07
C THR A 46 19.88 -28.65 8.27
N LEU A 47 21.04 -29.09 7.79
CA LEU A 47 21.89 -28.33 6.87
C LEU A 47 21.18 -28.29 5.52
N LYS A 48 20.90 -27.09 5.00
CA LYS A 48 20.68 -26.91 3.56
C LYS A 48 21.92 -27.44 2.84
N ALA A 49 21.78 -28.53 2.09
CA ALA A 49 22.90 -29.35 1.61
C ALA A 49 23.82 -28.71 0.53
N ASN A 50 23.74 -27.40 0.27
CA ASN A 50 24.41 -26.74 -0.87
C ASN A 50 25.02 -25.36 -0.56
N GLU A 51 25.11 -24.96 0.70
CA GLU A 51 25.63 -23.65 1.12
C GLU A 51 26.94 -23.84 1.93
N PHE A 52 28.06 -23.25 1.47
CA PHE A 52 29.39 -23.38 2.06
C PHE A 52 29.95 -22.02 2.46
N THR A 53 30.77 -21.92 3.51
CA THR A 53 31.53 -20.70 3.82
C THR A 53 33.01 -20.99 3.66
N ILE A 54 33.73 -20.08 3.02
CA ILE A 54 35.13 -20.22 2.66
C ILE A 54 35.92 -19.09 3.30
N ASN A 55 36.96 -19.44 4.05
CA ASN A 55 37.95 -18.50 4.53
C ASN A 55 39.33 -19.17 4.49
N TYR A 56 40.04 -18.98 3.38
CA TYR A 56 41.40 -19.45 3.17
C TYR A 56 42.29 -18.22 3.16
N ASP A 57 43.30 -18.20 4.03
CA ASP A 57 44.30 -17.14 4.05
C ASP A 57 45.68 -17.75 3.81
N SER A 58 46.31 -17.40 2.70
CA SER A 58 47.65 -17.82 2.33
C SER A 58 47.83 -19.34 2.30
N VAL A 59 46.82 -20.06 1.81
CA VAL A 59 46.79 -21.53 1.74
C VAL A 59 47.29 -22.03 0.38
N SER A 60 47.85 -23.24 0.31
CA SER A 60 48.22 -23.86 -0.98
C SER A 60 47.01 -24.02 -1.90
N ILE A 61 47.17 -23.67 -3.18
CA ILE A 61 46.12 -23.90 -4.20
C ILE A 61 45.70 -25.37 -4.31
N ILE A 62 46.60 -26.31 -4.01
CA ILE A 62 46.32 -27.76 -4.07
C ILE A 62 45.24 -28.14 -3.06
N GLU A 63 45.31 -27.61 -1.83
CA GLU A 63 44.29 -27.85 -0.80
C GLU A 63 42.94 -27.29 -1.22
N TYR A 64 42.94 -26.12 -1.87
CA TYR A 64 41.72 -25.52 -2.39
C TYR A 64 41.12 -26.34 -3.53
N ILE A 65 41.93 -26.83 -4.48
CA ILE A 65 41.48 -27.74 -5.55
C ILE A 65 40.85 -29.01 -4.96
N GLN A 66 41.45 -29.60 -3.93
CA GLN A 66 40.89 -30.77 -3.24
C GLN A 66 39.54 -30.46 -2.58
N PHE A 67 39.41 -29.29 -1.96
CA PHE A 67 38.14 -28.82 -1.40
C PHE A 67 37.08 -28.67 -2.50
N VAL A 68 37.40 -27.99 -3.61
CA VAL A 68 36.48 -27.82 -4.74
C VAL A 68 36.11 -29.18 -5.36
N SER A 69 37.07 -30.10 -5.48
CA SER A 69 36.83 -31.46 -5.98
C SER A 69 35.78 -32.18 -5.14
N LYS A 70 35.89 -32.10 -3.81
CA LYS A 70 34.93 -32.72 -2.88
C LYS A 70 33.55 -32.06 -2.94
N VAL A 71 33.50 -30.72 -2.98
CA VAL A 71 32.25 -29.95 -2.95
C VAL A 71 31.47 -30.06 -4.27
N CYS A 72 32.17 -29.94 -5.38
CA CYS A 72 31.58 -30.00 -6.72
C CYS A 72 31.46 -31.44 -7.24
N SER A 73 32.11 -32.42 -6.58
CA SER A 73 32.15 -33.82 -7.02
C SER A 73 32.76 -33.98 -8.42
N VAL A 74 33.86 -33.28 -8.67
CA VAL A 74 34.59 -33.26 -9.95
C VAL A 74 36.05 -33.66 -9.72
N ASN A 75 36.61 -34.43 -10.63
CA ASN A 75 38.01 -34.84 -10.58
C ASN A 75 38.88 -33.82 -11.34
N PHE A 76 40.01 -33.43 -10.74
CA PHE A 76 40.98 -32.54 -11.37
C PHE A 76 42.28 -33.28 -11.69
N ILE A 77 42.83 -33.04 -12.88
CA ILE A 77 44.13 -33.55 -13.32
C ILE A 77 45.07 -32.36 -13.47
N TYR A 78 46.24 -32.41 -12.81
CA TYR A 78 47.19 -31.29 -12.80
C TYR A 78 48.63 -31.76 -12.60
N THR A 79 49.58 -30.93 -13.04
CA THR A 79 51.02 -31.11 -12.78
C THR A 79 51.42 -30.29 -11.55
N ALA A 80 51.95 -30.94 -10.50
CA ALA A 80 52.26 -30.28 -9.23
C ALA A 80 53.24 -29.09 -9.36
N ALA A 81 54.15 -29.13 -10.34
CA ALA A 81 55.10 -28.04 -10.60
C ALA A 81 54.42 -26.73 -11.03
N ASP A 82 53.24 -26.80 -11.65
CA ASP A 82 52.50 -25.63 -12.14
C ASP A 82 51.65 -24.97 -11.03
N LEU A 83 51.49 -25.63 -9.88
CA LEU A 83 50.62 -25.22 -8.78
C LEU A 83 51.38 -24.79 -7.52
N ASN A 84 52.61 -24.32 -7.67
CA ASN A 84 53.45 -23.91 -6.54
C ASN A 84 53.21 -22.45 -6.11
N PHE A 85 51.97 -22.13 -5.70
CA PHE A 85 51.60 -20.81 -5.18
C PHE A 85 50.52 -20.90 -4.10
N THR A 86 50.39 -19.81 -3.34
CA THR A 86 49.41 -19.66 -2.25
C THR A 86 48.30 -18.71 -2.65
N ILE A 87 47.12 -18.89 -2.05
CA ILE A 87 45.91 -18.14 -2.36
C ILE A 87 45.23 -17.65 -1.08
N SER A 88 44.51 -16.53 -1.19
CA SER A 88 43.57 -16.10 -0.16
C SER A 88 42.19 -15.90 -0.78
N ILE A 89 41.20 -16.62 -0.24
CA ILE A 89 39.80 -16.58 -0.67
C ILE A 89 38.91 -16.39 0.55
N THR A 90 38.03 -15.39 0.50
CA THR A 90 37.09 -15.13 1.60
C THR A 90 35.66 -14.93 1.09
N SER A 91 34.71 -15.54 1.80
CA SER A 91 33.27 -15.30 1.68
C SER A 91 32.67 -15.01 3.06
N LYS A 92 31.91 -13.92 3.19
CA LYS A 92 31.20 -13.60 4.45
C LYS A 92 29.91 -14.41 4.61
N GLU A 93 29.23 -14.67 3.50
CA GLU A 93 27.94 -15.36 3.47
C GLU A 93 28.09 -16.74 2.83
N PRO A 94 27.15 -17.67 3.05
CA PRO A 94 27.20 -18.97 2.42
C PRO A 94 27.11 -18.89 0.89
N ILE A 95 27.95 -19.66 0.20
CA ILE A 95 28.09 -19.69 -1.25
C ILE A 95 27.69 -21.04 -1.84
N THR A 96 27.31 -21.04 -3.11
CA THR A 96 26.90 -22.24 -3.83
C THR A 96 28.08 -22.95 -4.48
N LYS A 97 27.90 -24.23 -4.88
CA LYS A 97 28.90 -25.01 -5.64
C LYS A 97 29.37 -24.29 -6.92
N GLN A 98 28.46 -23.62 -7.63
CA GLN A 98 28.80 -22.87 -8.84
C GLN A 98 29.79 -21.75 -8.53
N SER A 99 29.56 -21.02 -7.44
CA SER A 99 30.42 -19.92 -7.01
C SER A 99 31.78 -20.38 -6.51
N VAL A 100 31.82 -21.57 -5.87
CA VAL A 100 33.07 -22.26 -5.49
C VAL A 100 33.90 -22.61 -6.73
N MET A 101 33.26 -23.11 -7.79
CA MET A 101 33.95 -23.42 -9.06
C MET A 101 34.42 -22.14 -9.77
N SER A 102 33.57 -21.12 -9.87
CA SER A 102 33.94 -19.84 -10.50
C SER A 102 35.09 -19.14 -9.76
N SER A 103 35.15 -19.22 -8.42
CA SER A 103 36.28 -18.66 -7.69
C SER A 103 37.59 -19.42 -7.95
N LEU A 104 37.55 -20.76 -8.06
CA LEU A 104 38.71 -21.54 -8.50
C LEU A 104 39.16 -21.12 -9.91
N MET A 105 38.23 -20.99 -10.85
CA MET A 105 38.53 -20.53 -12.21
C MET A 105 39.21 -19.16 -12.20
N GLN A 106 38.72 -18.20 -11.40
CA GLN A 106 39.33 -16.88 -11.33
C GLN A 106 40.74 -16.91 -10.75
N VAL A 107 40.96 -17.67 -9.68
CA VAL A 107 42.28 -17.81 -9.06
C VAL A 107 43.27 -18.44 -10.02
N LEU A 108 42.86 -19.49 -10.75
CA LEU A 108 43.70 -20.12 -11.77
C LEU A 108 44.00 -19.15 -12.91
N ARG A 109 42.99 -18.46 -13.45
CA ARG A 109 43.18 -17.44 -14.51
C ARG A 109 44.12 -16.32 -14.07
N ALA A 110 44.01 -15.84 -12.82
CA ALA A 110 44.90 -14.83 -12.27
C ALA A 110 46.37 -15.29 -12.19
N ASN A 111 46.61 -16.60 -12.17
CA ASN A 111 47.93 -17.22 -12.19
C ASN A 111 48.31 -17.80 -13.58
N GLY A 112 47.56 -17.48 -14.64
CA GLY A 112 47.83 -17.93 -16.01
C GLY A 112 47.53 -19.41 -16.25
N LEU A 113 46.62 -19.98 -15.48
CA LEU A 113 46.17 -21.37 -15.58
C LEU A 113 44.69 -21.41 -15.98
N TYR A 114 44.34 -22.43 -16.77
CA TYR A 114 42.99 -22.61 -17.32
C TYR A 114 42.49 -24.01 -17.03
N LEU A 115 41.16 -24.12 -16.90
CA LEU A 115 40.45 -25.39 -16.79
C LEU A 115 40.02 -25.81 -18.19
N VAL A 116 40.38 -27.03 -18.58
CA VAL A 116 39.96 -27.67 -19.83
C VAL A 116 39.16 -28.91 -19.48
N GLU A 117 37.95 -29.04 -20.03
CA GLU A 117 37.11 -30.21 -19.82
C GLU A 117 37.66 -31.41 -20.62
N ASP A 118 37.83 -32.54 -19.95
CA ASP A 118 38.21 -33.82 -20.55
C ASP A 118 37.25 -34.93 -20.06
N GLY A 119 36.13 -35.06 -20.77
CA GLY A 119 35.08 -36.04 -20.46
C GLY A 119 34.47 -35.85 -19.07
N SER A 120 34.92 -36.63 -18.08
CA SER A 120 34.44 -36.60 -16.69
C SER A 120 35.40 -35.92 -15.71
N SER A 121 36.56 -35.50 -16.20
CA SER A 121 37.60 -34.83 -15.40
C SER A 121 37.92 -33.46 -15.99
N ILE A 122 38.51 -32.59 -15.18
CA ILE A 122 38.96 -31.25 -15.59
C ILE A 122 40.48 -31.21 -15.51
N ILE A 123 41.13 -30.86 -16.61
CA ILE A 123 42.59 -30.69 -16.69
C ILE A 123 42.93 -29.24 -16.38
N ILE A 124 43.88 -29.01 -15.47
CA ILE A 124 44.47 -27.69 -15.21
C ILE A 124 45.74 -27.56 -16.04
N SER A 125 45.78 -26.61 -16.97
CA SER A 125 46.92 -26.41 -17.86
C SER A 125 47.25 -24.94 -18.08
N LYS A 126 48.45 -24.68 -18.63
CA LYS A 126 48.93 -23.34 -19.03
C LYS A 126 48.49 -22.95 -20.45
N SER A 127 47.69 -23.79 -21.14
CA SER A 127 47.34 -23.54 -22.54
C SER A 127 46.26 -22.46 -22.65
N GLU A 128 46.58 -21.46 -23.49
CA GLU A 128 45.71 -20.38 -23.98
C GLU A 128 44.94 -20.82 -25.24
N ASP A 129 44.93 -22.12 -25.59
CA ASP A 129 44.26 -22.65 -26.80
C ASP A 129 42.74 -22.82 -26.60
N ILE A 130 42.06 -21.77 -26.15
CA ILE A 130 40.64 -21.54 -26.46
C ILE A 130 40.48 -20.04 -26.76
N ILE A 131 40.17 -19.77 -28.03
CA ILE A 131 39.99 -18.48 -28.68
C ILE A 131 39.05 -17.56 -27.87
N GLU A 132 39.58 -16.41 -27.40
CA GLU A 132 39.01 -15.08 -27.62
C GLU A 132 40.05 -14.00 -27.25
N ALA A 133 40.24 -13.05 -28.17
CA ALA A 133 41.36 -12.09 -28.18
C ALA A 133 41.38 -11.15 -26.95
N ALA A 134 42.56 -10.98 -26.34
CA ALA A 134 42.89 -9.85 -25.48
C ALA A 134 44.19 -9.18 -25.96
N PRO A 135 44.32 -7.84 -25.84
CA PRO A 135 45.42 -7.10 -26.44
C PRO A 135 46.73 -7.25 -25.67
N ILE A 136 47.82 -7.18 -26.43
CA ILE A 136 49.21 -7.24 -26.00
C ILE A 136 49.48 -6.19 -24.91
N VAL A 137 49.88 -6.63 -23.72
CA VAL A 137 50.33 -5.75 -22.63
C VAL A 137 51.84 -5.55 -22.76
N GLU A 138 52.26 -4.29 -22.94
CA GLU A 138 53.65 -3.85 -22.80
C GLU A 138 54.19 -4.22 -21.42
N LYS A 139 55.35 -4.89 -21.39
CA LYS A 139 56.15 -5.11 -20.19
C LYS A 139 56.71 -3.79 -19.66
N GLY A 140 55.97 -3.15 -18.76
CA GLY A 140 56.39 -2.00 -17.97
C GLY A 140 56.64 -2.35 -16.50
N THR A 141 57.93 -2.55 -16.18
CA THR A 141 58.65 -2.28 -14.91
C THR A 141 57.96 -2.37 -13.53
N LYS A 142 58.58 -3.22 -12.69
CA LYS A 142 58.81 -3.12 -11.22
C LYS A 142 57.60 -3.02 -10.27
N ASP A 143 57.24 -4.21 -9.79
CA ASP A 143 57.35 -4.59 -8.37
C ASP A 143 56.72 -3.63 -7.35
N ILE A 144 55.40 -3.77 -7.20
CA ILE A 144 54.83 -3.94 -5.87
C ILE A 144 54.05 -5.26 -5.98
N LYS A 145 54.57 -6.36 -5.41
CA LYS A 145 53.77 -7.57 -5.15
C LYS A 145 52.70 -7.24 -4.12
N ASN A 146 51.73 -6.42 -4.52
CA ASN A 146 50.50 -6.29 -3.79
C ASN A 146 49.81 -7.65 -3.90
N PRO A 147 49.54 -8.34 -2.78
CA PRO A 147 48.84 -9.60 -2.82
C PRO A 147 47.50 -9.40 -3.53
N ILE A 148 47.20 -10.32 -4.45
CA ILE A 148 45.91 -10.40 -5.12
C ILE A 148 45.07 -11.37 -4.29
N ILE A 149 43.83 -10.99 -4.01
CA ILE A 149 42.90 -11.82 -3.26
C ILE A 149 41.62 -11.99 -4.06
N THR A 150 40.98 -13.15 -3.89
CA THR A 150 39.68 -13.41 -4.48
C THR A 150 38.62 -13.31 -3.39
N ARG A 151 37.62 -12.46 -3.60
CA ARG A 151 36.53 -12.26 -2.65
C ARG A 151 35.19 -12.48 -3.32
N ILE A 152 34.32 -13.19 -2.60
CA ILE A 152 32.96 -13.49 -3.05
C ILE A 152 31.99 -12.63 -2.25
N PHE A 153 31.24 -11.80 -2.96
CA PHE A 153 30.21 -10.92 -2.41
C PHE A 153 28.82 -11.47 -2.76
N SER A 154 27.96 -11.59 -1.75
CA SER A 154 26.53 -11.81 -1.95
C SER A 154 25.83 -10.45 -2.02
N ILE A 155 24.93 -10.26 -2.98
CA ILE A 155 24.20 -9.01 -3.18
C ILE A 155 22.69 -9.25 -2.92
N ASN A 156 22.21 -8.71 -1.81
CA ASN A 156 20.91 -9.04 -1.24
C ASN A 156 19.82 -8.03 -1.60
N ASN A 157 20.11 -6.73 -1.50
CA ASN A 157 19.12 -5.65 -1.55
C ASN A 157 19.13 -4.86 -2.86
N VAL A 158 20.29 -4.76 -3.52
CA VAL A 158 20.45 -4.02 -4.79
C VAL A 158 20.48 -4.98 -5.99
N SER A 159 20.22 -4.50 -7.20
CA SER A 159 20.45 -5.30 -8.42
C SER A 159 21.95 -5.62 -8.56
N PRO A 160 22.33 -6.89 -8.70
CA PRO A 160 23.72 -7.29 -8.90
C PRO A 160 24.36 -6.67 -10.15
N GLU A 161 23.56 -6.46 -11.21
CA GLU A 161 23.98 -5.83 -12.47
C GLU A 161 24.31 -4.34 -12.28
N ALA A 162 23.51 -3.64 -11.47
CA ALA A 162 23.77 -2.24 -11.13
C ALA A 162 25.06 -2.11 -10.33
N VAL A 163 25.26 -2.98 -9.34
CA VAL A 163 26.49 -3.03 -8.54
C VAL A 163 27.71 -3.35 -9.41
N PHE A 164 27.60 -4.34 -10.29
CA PHE A 164 28.65 -4.70 -11.25
C PHE A 164 29.07 -3.52 -12.13
N THR A 165 28.09 -2.76 -12.64
CA THR A 165 28.35 -1.57 -13.49
C THR A 165 29.12 -0.49 -12.75
N ILE A 166 28.80 -0.24 -11.48
CA ILE A 166 29.49 0.75 -10.64
C ILE A 166 30.92 0.31 -10.32
N ILE A 167 31.09 -0.96 -9.94
CA ILE A 167 32.38 -1.49 -9.49
C ILE A 167 33.37 -1.63 -10.65
N LYS A 168 32.90 -1.84 -11.89
CA LYS A 168 33.77 -1.97 -13.06
C LYS A 168 34.72 -0.77 -13.26
N ALA A 169 34.36 0.41 -12.77
CA ALA A 169 35.20 1.60 -12.82
C ALA A 169 36.26 1.67 -11.67
N MET A 170 36.12 0.83 -10.64
CA MET A 170 36.98 0.83 -9.43
C MET A 170 38.00 -0.31 -9.40
N VAL A 171 37.88 -1.30 -10.28
CA VAL A 171 38.80 -2.43 -10.37
C VAL A 171 40.08 -2.08 -11.12
N SER A 172 41.18 -2.79 -10.84
CA SER A 172 42.43 -2.66 -11.58
C SER A 172 42.31 -3.13 -13.03
N LYS A 173 43.24 -2.70 -13.90
CA LYS A 173 43.32 -3.16 -15.30
C LYS A 173 43.47 -4.69 -15.44
N THR A 174 44.08 -5.33 -14.45
CA THR A 174 44.33 -6.79 -14.42
C THR A 174 43.33 -7.54 -13.52
N ALA A 175 42.29 -6.87 -13.04
CA ALA A 175 41.30 -7.51 -12.17
C ALA A 175 40.38 -8.44 -12.95
N LEU A 176 39.99 -9.54 -12.31
CA LEU A 176 38.97 -10.45 -12.84
C LEU A 176 37.70 -10.26 -12.05
N ILE A 177 36.59 -10.04 -12.74
CA ILE A 177 35.28 -9.85 -12.14
C ILE A 177 34.24 -10.68 -12.89
N GLU A 178 33.45 -11.45 -12.15
CA GLU A 178 32.41 -12.31 -12.69
C GLU A 178 31.14 -12.15 -11.87
N LEU A 179 30.03 -11.91 -12.55
CA LEU A 179 28.71 -11.80 -11.93
C LEU A 179 27.93 -13.09 -12.18
N LEU A 180 27.55 -13.76 -11.09
CA LEU A 180 26.65 -14.91 -11.09
C LEU A 180 25.24 -14.44 -10.76
N THR A 181 24.50 -14.00 -11.79
CA THR A 181 23.11 -13.53 -11.63
C THR A 181 22.18 -14.53 -10.94
N PRO A 182 22.20 -15.85 -11.24
CA PRO A 182 21.28 -16.80 -10.62
C PRO A 182 21.44 -16.91 -9.10
N THR A 183 22.68 -16.79 -8.61
CA THR A 183 23.01 -16.86 -7.18
C THR A 183 23.23 -15.48 -6.57
N ARG A 184 23.07 -14.41 -7.37
CA ARG A 184 23.28 -13.00 -6.99
C ARG A 184 24.63 -12.76 -6.33
N GLN A 185 25.66 -13.45 -6.82
CA GLN A 185 27.01 -13.40 -6.28
C GLN A 185 27.96 -12.72 -7.26
N LEU A 186 28.83 -11.88 -6.72
CA LEU A 186 29.90 -11.20 -7.44
C LEU A 186 31.24 -11.75 -6.95
N ILE A 187 32.01 -12.31 -7.85
CA ILE A 187 33.34 -12.85 -7.54
C ILE A 187 34.37 -11.89 -8.14
N LEU A 188 35.22 -11.34 -7.27
CA LEU A 188 36.22 -10.35 -7.62
C LEU A 188 37.60 -10.84 -7.22
N THR A 189 38.54 -10.81 -8.16
CA THR A 189 39.96 -11.05 -7.94
C THR A 189 40.75 -9.80 -8.30
N ASP A 190 41.31 -9.13 -7.31
CA ASP A 190 42.08 -7.88 -7.46
C ASP A 190 43.05 -7.70 -6.28
N VAL A 191 43.84 -6.63 -6.32
CA VAL A 191 44.72 -6.17 -5.25
C VAL A 191 43.93 -5.93 -3.95
N VAL A 192 44.47 -6.36 -2.81
CA VAL A 192 43.86 -6.20 -1.48
C VAL A 192 43.26 -4.81 -1.26
N THR A 193 44.01 -3.74 -1.53
CA THR A 193 43.57 -2.35 -1.28
C THR A 193 42.34 -1.94 -2.11
N ASN A 194 42.19 -2.47 -3.32
CA ASN A 194 41.01 -2.22 -4.15
C ASN A 194 39.83 -3.07 -3.69
N VAL A 195 40.06 -4.34 -3.37
CA VAL A 195 39.02 -5.24 -2.85
C VAL A 195 38.43 -4.70 -1.55
N GLU A 196 39.24 -4.12 -0.66
CA GLU A 196 38.76 -3.47 0.57
C GLU A 196 37.87 -2.25 0.30
N LYS A 197 38.28 -1.36 -0.60
CA LYS A 197 37.48 -0.19 -1.00
C LYS A 197 36.16 -0.61 -1.65
N ILE A 198 36.21 -1.60 -2.54
CA ILE A 198 35.03 -2.15 -3.20
C ILE A 198 34.13 -2.85 -2.16
N THR A 199 34.70 -3.55 -1.18
CA THR A 199 33.94 -4.16 -0.07
C THR A 199 33.13 -3.10 0.67
N GLN A 200 33.77 -1.98 1.06
CA GLN A 200 33.08 -0.89 1.75
C GLN A 200 31.98 -0.29 0.88
N LEU A 201 32.22 -0.11 -0.42
CA LEU A 201 31.20 0.42 -1.33
C LEU A 201 30.01 -0.54 -1.47
N ILE A 202 30.26 -1.83 -1.70
CA ILE A 202 29.21 -2.85 -1.80
C ILE A 202 28.38 -2.87 -0.52
N GLU A 203 29.03 -2.92 0.65
CA GLU A 203 28.33 -2.93 1.93
C GLU A 203 27.48 -1.66 2.12
N ASN A 204 27.96 -0.51 1.67
CA ASN A 204 27.21 0.75 1.74
C ASN A 204 26.01 0.80 0.78
N LEU A 205 26.17 0.27 -0.42
CA LEU A 205 25.13 0.21 -1.45
C LEU A 205 24.08 -0.85 -1.13
N ASP A 206 24.52 -2.03 -0.70
CA ASP A 206 23.70 -3.20 -0.40
C ASP A 206 23.13 -3.18 1.03
N ARG A 207 23.21 -2.04 1.72
CA ARG A 207 22.42 -1.83 2.94
C ARG A 207 20.94 -2.03 2.62
N ALA A 208 20.23 -2.73 3.51
CA ALA A 208 18.79 -2.90 3.39
C ALA A 208 18.12 -1.53 3.19
N LYS A 209 17.43 -1.36 2.06
CA LYS A 209 16.42 -0.31 1.94
C LYS A 209 15.48 -0.49 3.14
N SER A 210 15.10 0.61 3.80
CA SER A 210 14.34 0.53 5.04
C SER A 210 13.18 -0.46 4.89
N PRO A 211 13.02 -1.41 5.83
CA PRO A 211 12.02 -2.47 5.70
C PRO A 211 10.64 -1.83 5.50
N LEU A 212 9.81 -2.46 4.66
CA LEU A 212 8.44 -2.04 4.55
C LEU A 212 7.71 -2.34 5.85
N VAL A 213 7.02 -1.33 6.37
CA VAL A 213 6.17 -1.43 7.55
C VAL A 213 4.72 -1.25 7.12
N ILE A 214 3.81 -1.81 7.92
CA ILE A 214 2.37 -1.63 7.76
C ILE A 214 1.89 -0.81 8.97
N GLU A 215 1.56 0.44 8.72
CA GLU A 215 0.94 1.33 9.71
C GLU A 215 -0.56 1.44 9.45
N THR A 216 -1.33 1.75 10.48
CA THR A 216 -2.80 1.89 10.36
C THR A 216 -3.25 3.26 10.84
N TYR A 217 -4.03 3.95 10.02
CA TYR A 217 -4.71 5.18 10.40
C TYR A 217 -6.22 4.94 10.55
N THR A 218 -6.83 5.47 11.61
CA THR A 218 -8.29 5.39 11.83
C THR A 218 -8.92 6.75 11.51
N ILE A 219 -9.89 6.76 10.60
CA ILE A 219 -10.53 7.94 10.06
C ILE A 219 -11.62 8.44 11.03
N THR A 220 -11.66 9.74 11.25
CA THR A 220 -12.53 10.42 12.23
C THR A 220 -13.61 11.26 11.56
N ALA A 221 -13.26 12.11 10.59
CA ALA A 221 -14.15 13.13 10.06
C ALA A 221 -14.40 13.02 8.55
N ASN A 222 -13.36 12.72 7.76
CA ASN A 222 -13.43 12.84 6.31
C ASN A 222 -13.62 11.49 5.60
N ALA A 223 -13.88 11.52 4.29
CA ALA A 223 -13.94 10.31 3.47
C ALA A 223 -12.53 9.73 3.21
N SER A 224 -12.41 8.41 3.22
CA SER A 224 -11.15 7.68 2.98
C SER A 224 -10.53 8.02 1.62
N SER A 225 -11.35 8.09 0.57
CA SER A 225 -10.94 8.42 -0.80
C SER A 225 -10.32 9.82 -0.89
N THR A 226 -10.95 10.81 -0.26
CA THR A 226 -10.44 12.20 -0.21
C THR A 226 -9.11 12.28 0.52
N LEU A 227 -9.01 11.65 1.70
CA LEU A 227 -7.78 11.61 2.47
C LEU A 227 -6.64 10.96 1.67
N ILE A 228 -6.90 9.83 1.01
CA ILE A 228 -5.91 9.12 0.20
C ILE A 228 -5.42 9.98 -0.98
N SER A 229 -6.33 10.64 -1.69
CA SER A 229 -5.98 11.47 -2.84
C SER A 229 -5.10 12.65 -2.43
N LEU A 230 -5.50 13.40 -1.41
CA LEU A 230 -4.73 14.54 -0.89
C LEU A 230 -3.39 14.09 -0.31
N ALA A 231 -3.37 12.99 0.46
CA ALA A 231 -2.13 12.46 1.00
C ALA A 231 -1.16 12.00 -0.11
N LYS A 232 -1.65 11.41 -1.20
CA LYS A 232 -0.81 11.04 -2.35
C LYS A 232 -0.22 12.28 -3.03
N GLU A 233 -1.00 13.33 -3.20
CA GLU A 233 -0.53 14.59 -3.79
C GLU A 233 0.56 15.24 -2.93
N ILE A 234 0.31 15.38 -1.62
CA ILE A 234 1.26 15.96 -0.66
C ILE A 234 2.53 15.12 -0.55
N MET A 235 2.40 13.79 -0.54
CA MET A 235 3.53 12.88 -0.36
C MET A 235 4.32 12.59 -1.64
N SER A 236 3.75 12.86 -2.82
CA SER A 236 4.35 12.60 -4.14
C SER A 236 5.86 12.95 -4.25
N PRO A 237 6.30 14.19 -3.92
CA PRO A 237 7.71 14.55 -4.01
C PRO A 237 8.61 13.81 -3.01
N MET A 238 8.06 13.23 -1.95
CA MET A 238 8.80 12.57 -0.87
C MET A 238 8.98 11.07 -1.10
N ILE A 239 8.20 10.44 -1.99
CA ILE A 239 8.22 8.99 -2.20
C ILE A 239 9.56 8.51 -2.76
N ALA A 240 10.19 9.28 -3.66
CA ALA A 240 11.53 9.00 -4.22
C ALA A 240 11.75 7.55 -4.69
N GLY A 241 10.72 6.95 -5.32
CA GLY A 241 10.75 5.57 -5.81
C GLY A 241 10.64 4.48 -4.73
N ASN A 242 10.44 4.84 -3.46
CA ASN A 242 10.12 3.87 -2.41
C ASN A 242 8.69 3.34 -2.57
N PRO A 243 8.41 2.09 -2.18
CA PRO A 243 7.04 1.58 -2.15
C PRO A 243 6.16 2.45 -1.25
N TYR A 244 5.03 2.89 -1.79
CA TYR A 244 4.06 3.72 -1.08
C TYR A 244 2.65 3.34 -1.49
N LEU A 245 1.97 2.56 -0.65
CA LEU A 245 0.63 2.07 -0.90
C LEU A 245 -0.30 2.42 0.25
N LEU A 246 -1.46 2.99 -0.10
CA LEU A 246 -2.53 3.33 0.83
C LEU A 246 -3.75 2.49 0.48
N ILE A 247 -4.20 1.65 1.40
CA ILE A 247 -5.31 0.72 1.20
C ILE A 247 -6.44 1.13 2.15
N PRO A 248 -7.57 1.65 1.64
CA PRO A 248 -8.73 1.94 2.47
C PRO A 248 -9.49 0.66 2.82
N GLN A 249 -10.01 0.60 4.05
CA GLN A 249 -11.00 -0.37 4.50
C GLN A 249 -12.19 0.40 5.08
N ASP A 250 -13.10 0.80 4.21
CA ASP A 250 -14.19 1.73 4.52
C ASP A 250 -15.11 1.22 5.62
N SER A 251 -15.42 -0.08 5.63
CA SER A 251 -16.26 -0.71 6.66
C SER A 251 -15.74 -0.55 8.09
N THR A 252 -14.42 -0.43 8.24
CA THR A 252 -13.76 -0.21 9.55
C THR A 252 -13.22 1.19 9.72
N ARG A 253 -13.45 2.08 8.75
CA ARG A 253 -12.91 3.44 8.69
C ARG A 253 -11.40 3.47 8.93
N LYS A 254 -10.66 2.53 8.34
CA LYS A 254 -9.20 2.43 8.46
C LYS A 254 -8.51 2.61 7.12
N ILE A 255 -7.28 3.12 7.14
CA ILE A 255 -6.37 3.16 6.00
C ILE A 255 -5.08 2.47 6.43
N PHE A 256 -4.70 1.41 5.71
CA PHE A 256 -3.41 0.77 5.87
C PHE A 256 -2.38 1.47 4.99
N ILE A 257 -1.22 1.73 5.57
CA ILE A 257 -0.10 2.42 4.96
C ILE A 257 1.05 1.42 4.85
N VAL A 258 1.38 1.01 3.63
CA VAL A 258 2.52 0.12 3.36
C VAL A 258 3.63 0.95 2.72
N SER A 259 4.68 1.24 3.50
CA SER A 259 5.82 2.05 3.04
C SER A 259 7.04 1.89 3.94
N THR A 260 8.08 2.69 3.73
CA THR A 260 9.21 2.80 4.65
C THR A 260 8.77 3.50 5.95
N PRO A 261 9.45 3.28 7.09
CA PRO A 261 9.03 3.83 8.39
C PRO A 261 8.94 5.37 8.39
N ALA A 262 9.87 6.04 7.70
CA ALA A 262 9.89 7.49 7.59
C ALA A 262 8.67 8.03 6.82
N LEU A 263 8.33 7.40 5.69
CA LEU A 263 7.17 7.78 4.89
C LEU A 263 5.87 7.46 5.63
N ALA A 264 5.76 6.29 6.26
CA ALA A 264 4.58 5.90 7.01
C ALA A 264 4.29 6.87 8.17
N THR A 265 5.31 7.24 8.95
CA THR A 265 5.19 8.22 10.04
C THR A 265 4.75 9.59 9.53
N LYS A 266 5.30 10.03 8.38
CA LYS A 266 4.93 11.31 7.77
C LYS A 266 3.49 11.28 7.27
N THR A 267 3.08 10.21 6.61
CA THR A 267 1.69 10.01 6.15
C THR A 267 0.70 10.01 7.30
N LEU A 268 1.02 9.37 8.43
CA LEU A 268 0.18 9.45 9.64
C LEU A 268 0.02 10.90 10.12
N SER A 269 1.08 11.70 10.06
CA SER A 269 1.00 13.13 10.42
C SER A 269 0.15 13.92 9.44
N VAL A 270 0.29 13.66 8.14
CA VAL A 270 -0.55 14.27 7.09
C VAL A 270 -2.02 13.91 7.28
N PHE A 271 -2.34 12.64 7.54
CA PHE A 271 -3.71 12.22 7.80
C PHE A 271 -4.30 12.90 9.04
N LYS A 272 -3.55 13.03 10.14
CA LYS A 272 -4.00 13.78 11.32
C LYS A 272 -4.33 15.24 11.00
N SER A 273 -3.55 15.88 10.12
CA SER A 273 -3.80 17.26 9.71
C SER A 273 -4.95 17.41 8.72
N LEU A 274 -5.21 16.40 7.88
CA LEU A 274 -6.28 16.43 6.88
C LEU A 274 -7.63 15.99 7.46
N ASP A 275 -7.62 15.09 8.43
CA ASP A 275 -8.82 14.47 8.98
C ASP A 275 -9.42 15.26 10.14
N ILE A 276 -9.59 16.56 9.92
CA ILE A 276 -10.17 17.49 10.88
C ILE A 276 -11.64 17.72 10.48
N LYS A 277 -12.53 17.87 11.46
CA LYS A 277 -13.92 18.24 11.21
C LYS A 277 -13.96 19.64 10.58
N PRO A 278 -14.80 19.87 9.55
CA PRO A 278 -14.96 21.21 8.98
C PRO A 278 -15.33 22.24 10.06
N GLU A 279 -14.68 23.41 10.01
CA GLU A 279 -14.91 24.52 10.95
C GLU A 279 -16.28 25.18 10.77
N ALA A 280 -16.91 24.98 9.62
CA ALA A 280 -18.29 25.38 9.35
C ALA A 280 -19.11 24.13 9.02
N GLU A 281 -20.35 24.03 9.53
CA GLU A 281 -21.31 22.99 9.14
C GLU A 281 -21.44 22.96 7.61
N VAL A 282 -20.75 22.01 6.98
CA VAL A 282 -20.92 21.73 5.56
C VAL A 282 -22.30 21.14 5.42
N LYS A 283 -23.18 21.84 4.69
CA LYS A 283 -24.54 21.41 4.38
C LYS A 283 -24.48 20.08 3.64
N THR A 284 -24.70 18.98 4.34
CA THR A 284 -24.95 17.66 3.76
C THR A 284 -26.46 17.40 3.79
N LEU A 285 -26.98 16.65 2.81
CA LEU A 285 -28.38 16.19 2.82
C LEU A 285 -28.72 15.38 4.10
N GLU A 286 -27.71 14.79 4.75
CA GLU A 286 -27.85 14.06 6.01
C GLU A 286 -28.17 14.97 7.21
N ASN A 287 -27.80 16.25 7.17
CA ASN A 287 -28.03 17.22 8.24
C ASN A 287 -29.19 18.20 7.91
N GLN A 288 -29.96 17.94 6.86
CA GLN A 288 -31.17 18.70 6.55
C GLN A 288 -32.40 17.90 6.96
N GLN A 289 -33.23 18.51 7.81
CA GLN A 289 -34.54 17.99 8.16
C GLN A 289 -35.63 18.74 7.36
N ILE A 290 -36.67 18.00 7.00
CA ILE A 290 -37.88 18.55 6.41
C ILE A 290 -38.81 18.98 7.55
N PHE A 291 -39.12 20.28 7.61
CA PHE A 291 -40.08 20.83 8.56
C PHE A 291 -41.34 21.29 7.82
N ILE A 292 -42.50 20.80 8.25
CA ILE A 292 -43.81 21.15 7.68
C ILE A 292 -44.57 22.00 8.69
N TYR A 293 -45.01 23.18 8.26
CA TYR A 293 -45.76 24.12 9.08
C TYR A 293 -47.14 24.41 8.47
N LYS A 294 -48.19 24.18 9.26
CA LYS A 294 -49.56 24.50 8.87
C LYS A 294 -50.01 25.80 9.55
N PRO A 295 -50.30 26.88 8.80
CA PRO A 295 -50.81 28.12 9.37
C PRO A 295 -52.15 27.93 10.08
N VAL A 296 -52.34 28.63 11.20
CA VAL A 296 -53.54 28.55 12.06
C VAL A 296 -54.32 29.86 12.06
N ASN A 297 -53.65 31.01 12.13
CA ASN A 297 -54.27 32.32 12.36
C ASN A 297 -54.10 33.29 11.19
N ARG A 298 -53.15 33.03 10.28
CA ARG A 298 -52.84 33.88 9.11
C ARG A 298 -53.06 33.14 7.80
N THR A 299 -53.36 33.90 6.74
CA THR A 299 -53.47 33.33 5.39
C THR A 299 -52.09 32.95 4.84
N GLN A 300 -52.06 32.05 3.85
CA GLN A 300 -50.83 31.70 3.12
C GLN A 300 -50.11 32.96 2.62
N LYS A 301 -50.85 33.89 2.01
CA LYS A 301 -50.28 35.08 1.38
C LYS A 301 -49.65 36.00 2.43
N ASP A 302 -50.34 36.22 3.54
CA ASP A 302 -49.84 37.12 4.61
C ASP A 302 -48.59 36.55 5.27
N LEU A 303 -48.61 35.25 5.61
CA LEU A 303 -47.48 34.60 6.25
C LEU A 303 -46.27 34.51 5.30
N LYS A 304 -46.52 34.21 4.02
CA LYS A 304 -45.48 34.18 2.98
C LYS A 304 -44.80 35.55 2.86
N ASN A 305 -45.57 36.62 2.71
CA ASN A 305 -45.04 37.97 2.57
C ASN A 305 -44.25 38.39 3.82
N ALA A 306 -44.77 38.11 5.02
CA ALA A 306 -44.07 38.42 6.27
C ALA A 306 -42.72 37.70 6.39
N LEU A 307 -42.65 36.43 5.99
CA LEU A 307 -41.39 35.67 5.97
C LEU A 307 -40.42 36.24 4.93
N GLU A 308 -40.89 36.56 3.72
CA GLU A 308 -40.08 37.18 2.66
C GLU A 308 -39.52 38.55 3.08
N ASP A 309 -40.32 39.35 3.77
CA ASP A 309 -39.89 40.64 4.33
C ASP A 309 -38.80 40.47 5.39
N ILE A 310 -38.93 39.47 6.28
CA ILE A 310 -37.88 39.12 7.24
C ILE A 310 -36.61 38.70 6.52
N SER A 311 -36.69 37.82 5.51
CA SER A 311 -35.52 37.41 4.72
C SER A 311 -34.84 38.61 4.06
N SER A 312 -35.63 39.50 3.44
CA SER A 312 -35.14 40.71 2.76
C SER A 312 -34.45 41.67 3.72
N ASN A 313 -35.02 41.91 4.91
CA ASN A 313 -34.45 42.81 5.91
C ASN A 313 -33.16 42.23 6.52
N LEU A 314 -33.15 40.93 6.83
CA LEU A 314 -31.95 40.25 7.33
C LEU A 314 -30.78 40.29 6.34
N LYS A 315 -31.06 40.23 5.03
CA LYS A 315 -30.04 40.40 3.97
C LYS A 315 -29.47 41.82 3.94
N LYS A 316 -30.31 42.84 4.15
CA LYS A 316 -29.91 44.26 4.12
C LYS A 316 -29.11 44.67 5.35
N ASP A 317 -29.46 44.12 6.51
CA ASP A 317 -28.84 44.47 7.79
C ASP A 317 -27.46 43.83 8.01
N GLY A 318 -26.98 43.03 7.04
CA GLY A 318 -25.66 42.39 7.11
C GLY A 318 -25.53 41.36 8.23
N MET A 319 -26.65 40.87 8.78
CA MET A 319 -26.63 39.89 9.86
C MET A 319 -26.30 38.49 9.34
N PRO A 320 -25.36 37.76 9.97
CA PRO A 320 -25.00 36.39 9.56
C PRO A 320 -26.07 35.38 10.02
N GLN A 321 -27.21 35.36 9.33
CA GLN A 321 -28.26 34.33 9.47
C GLN A 321 -28.52 33.59 8.15
N ALA A 322 -27.45 33.25 7.43
CA ALA A 322 -27.51 32.63 6.10
C ALA A 322 -28.43 31.39 6.06
N GLY A 323 -28.44 30.56 7.11
CA GLY A 323 -29.30 29.37 7.18
C GLY A 323 -30.80 29.69 7.26
N LEU A 324 -31.20 30.70 8.04
CA LEU A 324 -32.61 31.08 8.16
C LEU A 324 -33.10 31.76 6.88
N ILE A 325 -32.28 32.64 6.31
CA ILE A 325 -32.56 33.34 5.06
C ILE A 325 -32.81 32.31 3.93
N GLU A 326 -31.92 31.34 3.79
CA GLU A 326 -32.03 30.31 2.76
C GLU A 326 -33.23 29.38 2.97
N ALA A 327 -33.54 29.02 4.22
CA ALA A 327 -34.71 28.21 4.53
C ALA A 327 -36.01 28.93 4.12
N ILE A 328 -36.09 30.23 4.38
CA ILE A 328 -37.24 31.06 3.97
C ILE A 328 -37.28 31.23 2.46
N ASP A 329 -36.17 31.57 1.81
CA ASP A 329 -36.11 31.79 0.36
C ASP A 329 -36.49 30.53 -0.44
N ASN A 330 -36.17 29.35 0.08
CA ASN A 330 -36.48 28.07 -0.56
C ASN A 330 -37.78 27.43 -0.04
N MET A 331 -38.60 28.15 0.73
CA MET A 331 -39.85 27.61 1.25
C MET A 331 -40.79 27.20 0.11
N LYS A 332 -41.50 26.10 0.29
CA LYS A 332 -42.51 25.62 -0.67
C LYS A 332 -43.88 25.56 -0.03
N TRP A 333 -44.89 25.96 -0.78
CA TRP A 333 -46.29 25.77 -0.38
C TRP A 333 -46.83 24.47 -0.96
N ILE A 334 -47.51 23.68 -0.13
CA ILE A 334 -48.30 22.51 -0.55
C ILE A 334 -49.78 22.88 -0.38
N SER A 335 -50.46 23.11 -1.51
CA SER A 335 -51.87 23.51 -1.55
C SER A 335 -52.81 22.44 -0.99
N GLU A 336 -52.48 21.18 -1.17
CA GLU A 336 -53.32 20.05 -0.76
C GLU A 336 -53.42 19.94 0.76
N THR A 337 -52.38 20.35 1.49
CA THR A 337 -52.30 20.26 2.95
C THR A 337 -52.35 21.64 3.63
N ASN A 338 -52.47 22.71 2.84
CA ASN A 338 -52.37 24.10 3.28
C ASN A 338 -51.17 24.31 4.20
N SER A 339 -49.98 23.87 3.78
CA SER A 339 -48.79 23.88 4.62
C SER A 339 -47.55 24.38 3.89
N PHE A 340 -46.65 25.03 4.62
CA PHE A 340 -45.30 25.38 4.18
C PHE A 340 -44.32 24.25 4.49
N VAL A 341 -43.40 24.00 3.57
CA VAL A 341 -42.32 23.03 3.73
C VAL A 341 -40.98 23.75 3.65
N PHE A 342 -40.13 23.46 4.63
CA PHE A 342 -38.79 23.98 4.77
C PHE A 342 -37.78 22.83 4.84
N SER A 343 -36.59 23.02 4.28
CA SER A 343 -35.47 22.09 4.40
C SER A 343 -34.29 22.82 5.01
N ALA A 344 -33.91 22.48 6.25
CA ALA A 344 -32.85 23.16 6.97
C ALA A 344 -32.26 22.31 8.12
N THR A 345 -31.19 22.80 8.74
CA THR A 345 -30.61 22.15 9.94
C THR A 345 -31.51 22.32 11.17
N ASP A 346 -31.38 21.45 12.17
CA ASP A 346 -32.16 21.47 13.42
C ASP A 346 -32.10 22.83 14.13
N ALA A 347 -30.91 23.43 14.17
CA ALA A 347 -30.71 24.75 14.75
C ALA A 347 -31.49 25.85 14.00
N THR A 348 -31.61 25.73 12.68
CA THR A 348 -32.36 26.66 11.84
C THR A 348 -33.87 26.45 11.99
N ILE A 349 -34.32 25.19 12.03
CA ILE A 349 -35.74 24.86 12.25
C ILE A 349 -36.21 25.38 13.62
N ALA A 350 -35.41 25.22 14.67
CA ALA A 350 -35.74 25.76 15.99
C ALA A 350 -35.91 27.30 15.99
N LYS A 351 -35.10 28.03 15.21
CA LYS A 351 -35.26 29.47 15.02
C LYS A 351 -36.53 29.79 14.21
N LEU A 352 -36.74 29.06 13.12
CA LEU A 352 -37.90 29.23 12.25
C LEU A 352 -39.22 29.00 13.00
N GLN A 353 -39.29 27.99 13.87
CA GLN A 353 -40.44 27.73 14.73
C GLN A 353 -40.78 28.93 15.63
N LYS A 354 -39.77 29.58 16.22
CA LYS A 354 -39.97 30.79 17.05
C LYS A 354 -40.49 31.96 16.23
N VAL A 355 -39.96 32.16 15.01
CA VAL A 355 -40.42 33.21 14.10
C VAL A 355 -41.88 32.95 13.70
N LEU A 356 -42.21 31.73 13.29
CA LEU A 356 -43.57 31.34 12.88
C LEU A 356 -44.58 31.48 14.02
N GLN A 357 -44.22 31.10 15.25
CA GLN A 357 -45.07 31.32 16.44
C GLN A 357 -45.37 32.81 16.68
N GLY A 358 -44.41 33.70 16.41
CA GLY A 358 -44.61 35.14 16.55
C GLY A 358 -45.41 35.77 15.40
N LEU A 359 -45.34 35.20 14.19
CA LEU A 359 -46.06 35.71 13.02
C LEU A 359 -47.51 35.22 12.95
N ASP A 360 -47.73 33.95 13.30
CA ASP A 360 -49.02 33.28 13.20
C ASP A 360 -49.84 33.43 14.49
N THR A 361 -49.91 34.64 15.01
CA THR A 361 -50.76 35.01 16.14
C THR A 361 -52.13 35.47 15.64
N PRO A 362 -53.21 35.24 16.41
CA PRO A 362 -54.52 35.79 16.07
C PRO A 362 -54.44 37.30 15.91
N VAL A 363 -54.91 37.81 14.78
CA VAL A 363 -55.04 39.24 14.57
C VAL A 363 -56.14 39.73 15.51
N SER A 364 -55.82 40.64 16.43
CA SER A 364 -56.85 41.40 17.12
C SER A 364 -57.55 42.29 16.09
N LYS A 365 -58.63 41.77 15.49
CA LYS A 365 -59.64 42.60 14.83
C LYS A 365 -60.44 43.26 15.94
N GLU A 366 -59.89 44.27 16.60
CA GLU A 366 -60.78 45.20 17.31
C GLU A 366 -61.56 45.97 16.22
N PRO A 367 -62.89 45.84 16.15
CA PRO A 367 -63.67 46.63 15.21
C PRO A 367 -63.49 48.10 15.58
N SER A 368 -62.78 48.85 14.73
CA SER A 368 -62.72 50.30 14.84
C SER A 368 -64.04 50.88 14.30
N PHE A 369 -64.94 51.27 15.19
CA PHE A 369 -66.16 51.99 14.80
C PHE A 369 -65.83 53.45 14.52
N PHE A 370 -66.31 53.97 13.38
CA PHE A 370 -66.34 55.40 13.11
C PHE A 370 -67.74 55.94 13.42
N LEU A 371 -67.87 56.72 14.49
CA LEU A 371 -69.13 57.42 14.77
C LEU A 371 -69.19 58.68 13.89
N TYR A 372 -70.04 58.66 12.87
CA TYR A 372 -70.23 59.79 11.98
C TYR A 372 -71.58 60.47 12.23
N ASN A 373 -71.55 61.73 12.63
CA ASN A 373 -72.77 62.52 12.84
C ASN A 373 -73.28 63.07 11.50
N LEU A 374 -74.48 62.64 11.11
CA LEU A 374 -75.12 63.07 9.86
C LEU A 374 -75.50 64.55 9.93
N ARG A 375 -75.19 65.30 8.85
CA ARG A 375 -75.44 66.76 8.77
C ARG A 375 -76.60 67.15 7.86
N TYR A 376 -76.89 66.35 6.85
CA TYR A 376 -77.77 66.76 5.73
C TYR A 376 -78.87 65.77 5.39
N VAL A 377 -78.79 64.53 5.88
CA VAL A 377 -79.71 63.44 5.56
C VAL A 377 -80.11 62.73 6.86
N SER A 378 -81.35 62.27 6.95
CA SER A 378 -81.83 61.47 8.10
C SER A 378 -81.15 60.10 8.13
N GLY A 379 -81.09 59.51 9.33
CA GLY A 379 -80.55 58.16 9.52
C GLY A 379 -81.23 57.14 8.60
N ASP A 380 -82.56 57.11 8.63
CA ASP A 380 -83.38 56.19 7.84
C ASP A 380 -83.05 56.22 6.34
N LYS A 381 -82.82 57.42 5.79
CA LYS A 381 -82.52 57.56 4.36
C LYS A 381 -81.10 57.10 4.01
N ILE A 382 -80.14 57.30 4.91
CA ILE A 382 -78.78 56.77 4.72
C ILE A 382 -78.76 55.25 4.89
N GLU A 383 -79.57 54.71 5.79
CA GLU A 383 -79.73 53.26 5.95
C GLU A 383 -80.29 52.63 4.68
N ASP A 384 -81.38 53.18 4.13
CA ASP A 384 -81.95 52.73 2.85
C ASP A 384 -80.92 52.80 1.69
N ASP A 385 -80.15 53.89 1.60
CA ASP A 385 -79.13 54.09 0.57
C ASP A 385 -77.95 53.09 0.73
N LEU A 386 -77.57 52.74 1.96
CA LEU A 386 -76.53 51.75 2.27
C LEU A 386 -77.00 50.32 1.98
N ASP A 387 -78.25 50.00 2.27
CA ASP A 387 -78.87 48.72 1.92
C ASP A 387 -78.97 48.54 0.39
N GLU A 388 -79.36 49.60 -0.33
CA GLU A 388 -79.35 49.59 -1.79
C GLU A 388 -77.92 49.40 -2.33
N LEU A 389 -76.94 50.09 -1.75
CA LEU A 389 -75.53 49.91 -2.11
C LEU A 389 -75.05 48.47 -1.87
N ALA A 390 -75.38 47.88 -0.72
CA ALA A 390 -75.02 46.50 -0.36
C ALA A 390 -75.64 45.48 -1.33
N SER A 391 -76.89 45.70 -1.75
CA SER A 391 -77.56 44.85 -2.75
C SER A 391 -76.87 44.87 -4.11
N LYS A 392 -76.43 46.05 -4.59
CA LYS A 392 -75.69 46.21 -5.85
C LYS A 392 -74.32 45.53 -5.82
N PHE A 393 -73.68 45.46 -4.65
CA PHE A 393 -72.42 44.75 -4.46
C PHE A 393 -72.58 43.22 -4.37
N LYS A 394 -73.77 42.69 -4.07
CA LYS A 394 -74.02 41.24 -4.15
C LYS A 394 -74.20 40.74 -5.59
N ASP A 395 -74.73 41.59 -6.47
CA ASP A 395 -74.97 41.25 -7.88
C ASP A 395 -73.72 41.37 -8.76
N GLN A 396 -72.72 42.12 -8.30
CA GLN A 396 -71.39 42.15 -8.91
C GLN A 396 -70.50 41.19 -8.13
N ASP A 397 -69.74 40.33 -8.81
CA ASP A 397 -68.82 39.37 -8.17
C ASP A 397 -67.64 40.11 -7.50
N VAL A 398 -67.90 40.77 -6.37
CA VAL A 398 -66.96 41.65 -5.67
C VAL A 398 -65.88 40.79 -5.01
N LYS A 399 -64.63 41.08 -5.37
CA LYS A 399 -63.44 40.34 -4.92
C LYS A 399 -63.17 40.38 -3.42
N ASP A 400 -63.79 41.29 -2.67
CA ASP A 400 -63.60 41.43 -1.23
C ASP A 400 -64.91 41.21 -0.48
N GLN A 401 -65.11 39.96 -0.04
CA GLN A 401 -66.32 39.58 0.71
C GLN A 401 -66.43 40.28 2.06
N ASN A 402 -65.33 40.81 2.61
CA ASN A 402 -65.38 41.53 3.90
C ASN A 402 -66.12 42.86 3.80
N LEU A 403 -66.29 43.42 2.61
CA LEU A 403 -66.97 44.71 2.41
C LEU A 403 -68.50 44.58 2.53
N LEU A 404 -69.03 43.39 2.24
CA LEU A 404 -70.45 43.05 2.42
C LEU A 404 -70.83 42.75 3.88
N ASP A 405 -69.84 42.45 4.74
CA ASP A 405 -70.05 42.22 6.17
C ASP A 405 -70.02 43.52 7.00
N VAL A 406 -69.59 44.63 6.39
CA VAL A 406 -69.40 45.95 7.03
C VAL A 406 -70.53 46.93 6.68
N LEU A 407 -71.16 46.75 5.52
CA LEU A 407 -72.39 47.42 5.10
C LEU A 407 -73.58 46.63 5.63
#